data_AF-A0A1G3BZ88-F1
#
_entry.id   AF-A0A1G3BZ88-F1
#
_cell.length_a   1.000
_cell.length_b   1.000
_cell.length_c   1.000
_cell.angle_alpha   90.00
_cell.angle_beta   90.00
_cell.angle_gamma   90.00
#
_symmetry.space_group_name_H-M   'P 1'
#
loop_
_entity.id
_entity.type
_entity.pdbx_description
1 polymer ?
#
loop_
_entity_poly.entity_id
_entity_poly.type
_entity_poly.pdbx_seq_one_letter_code
_entity_poly.pdbx_strand_id
1 'polypeptide(L)'
;MRRKRIGFLSALICAIFFVNICIHSFRDTQITNVFRYDPTESIPLLLLGGFRGIAVDFLWARAVTRHEEKKYYELLTINNLIAKLQPNFPAVWIFQAWNMAYNIAHEWDAPQNKWKWIHTGLNFAKKGALKNPNSSDLFFELGYMYLHLFDQRFFKYAAYYREQLKQEDKEDNYEVSLYWLRRSLLNAPKFHNVSAIERTVCHALWYASLTAEKEGNFDKALEYTESAINEWKIYRTKHPEDNITNAGDFLITLERKKEFLQSLLKIE
;
A
#
# COMPACT_ATOMS: atom_id res chain seq x y z
N MET A 1 -32.67 -28.02 -36.83
CA MET A 1 -32.72 -27.12 -35.65
C MET A 1 -31.34 -26.91 -34.98
N ARG A 2 -30.56 -27.98 -34.70
CA ARG A 2 -29.22 -27.93 -34.10
C ARG A 2 -28.18 -27.09 -34.89
N ARG A 3 -28.17 -27.19 -36.23
CA ARG A 3 -27.25 -26.45 -37.12
C ARG A 3 -27.48 -24.92 -37.12
N LYS A 4 -28.74 -24.48 -37.02
CA LYS A 4 -29.10 -23.05 -36.90
C LYS A 4 -28.72 -22.47 -35.53
N ARG A 5 -28.86 -23.26 -34.45
CA ARG A 5 -28.39 -22.87 -33.10
C ARG A 5 -26.87 -22.76 -33.04
N ILE A 6 -26.13 -23.68 -33.66
CA ILE A 6 -24.67 -23.63 -33.72
C ILE A 6 -24.20 -22.40 -34.50
N GLY A 7 -24.79 -22.12 -35.68
CA GLY A 7 -24.47 -20.93 -36.46
C GLY A 7 -24.74 -19.61 -35.72
N PHE A 8 -25.86 -19.54 -34.99
CA PHE A 8 -26.18 -18.39 -34.14
C PHE A 8 -25.19 -18.21 -32.99
N LEU A 9 -24.81 -19.31 -32.31
CA LEU A 9 -23.83 -19.27 -31.23
C LEU A 9 -22.45 -18.81 -31.73
N SER A 10 -22.02 -19.32 -32.88
CA SER A 10 -20.76 -18.91 -33.52
C SER A 10 -20.78 -17.43 -33.92
N ALA A 11 -21.88 -16.94 -34.50
CA ALA A 11 -22.04 -15.53 -34.84
C ALA A 11 -22.02 -14.62 -33.59
N LEU A 12 -22.64 -15.06 -32.49
CA LEU A 12 -22.63 -14.35 -31.21
C LEU A 12 -21.21 -14.28 -30.62
N ILE A 13 -20.46 -15.37 -30.66
CA ILE A 13 -19.06 -15.41 -30.20
C ILE A 13 -18.18 -14.49 -31.07
N CYS A 14 -18.35 -14.52 -32.39
CA CYS A 14 -17.63 -13.60 -33.30
C CYS A 14 -17.98 -12.13 -33.04
N ALA A 15 -19.25 -11.82 -32.77
CA ALA A 15 -19.69 -10.46 -32.44
C ALA A 15 -19.10 -9.98 -31.11
N ILE A 16 -19.08 -10.83 -30.08
CA ILE A 16 -18.42 -10.54 -28.79
C ILE A 16 -16.92 -10.33 -29.00
N PHE A 17 -16.26 -11.17 -29.79
CA PHE A 17 -14.84 -11.04 -30.11
C PHE A 17 -14.54 -9.72 -30.84
N PHE A 18 -15.37 -9.36 -31.82
CA PHE A 18 -15.26 -8.11 -32.56
C PHE A 18 -15.48 -6.87 -31.68
N VAL A 19 -16.51 -6.90 -30.82
CA VAL A 19 -16.77 -5.82 -29.85
C VAL A 19 -15.60 -5.68 -28.86
N ASN A 20 -15.00 -6.78 -28.41
CA ASN A 20 -13.81 -6.72 -27.55
C ASN A 20 -12.59 -6.11 -28.27
N ILE A 21 -12.36 -6.42 -29.56
CA ILE A 21 -11.31 -5.79 -30.37
C ILE A 21 -11.56 -4.28 -30.51
N CYS A 22 -12.80 -3.88 -30.79
CA CYS A 22 -13.17 -2.47 -30.88
C CYS A 22 -12.97 -1.75 -29.54
N ILE A 23 -13.40 -2.35 -28.43
CA ILE A 23 -13.20 -1.77 -27.08
C ILE A 23 -11.72 -1.66 -26.71
N HIS A 24 -10.89 -2.64 -27.10
CA HIS A 24 -9.44 -2.55 -26.94
C HIS A 24 -8.85 -1.37 -27.72
N SER A 25 -9.22 -1.24 -29.00
CA SER A 25 -8.78 -0.13 -29.86
C SER A 25 -9.22 1.25 -29.34
N PHE A 26 -10.40 1.34 -28.72
CA PHE A 26 -10.90 2.57 -28.09
C PHE A 26 -10.20 2.88 -26.75
N ARG A 27 -9.73 1.86 -26.02
CA ARG A 27 -8.92 2.04 -24.81
C ARG A 27 -7.51 2.56 -25.12
N ASP A 28 -6.92 2.13 -26.24
CA ASP A 28 -5.59 2.60 -26.68
C ASP A 28 -5.61 4.07 -27.12
N THR A 29 -6.76 4.62 -27.53
CA THR A 29 -6.87 6.01 -27.99
C THR A 29 -7.02 7.04 -26.88
N GLN A 30 -7.19 6.63 -25.60
CA GLN A 30 -7.36 7.56 -24.47
C GLN A 30 -6.32 7.43 -23.34
N ILE A 31 -5.33 6.53 -23.44
CA ILE A 31 -4.39 6.29 -22.34
C ILE A 31 -2.94 6.33 -22.85
N THR A 32 -2.31 7.49 -22.79
CA THR A 32 -0.87 7.70 -23.06
C THR A 32 0.05 7.23 -21.92
N ASN A 33 -0.31 6.14 -21.24
CA ASN A 33 0.58 5.46 -20.29
C ASN A 33 0.63 3.98 -20.64
N VAL A 34 1.79 3.52 -21.09
CA VAL A 34 2.05 2.12 -21.47
C VAL A 34 1.91 1.24 -20.23
N PHE A 35 0.69 0.80 -19.90
CA PHE A 35 0.46 -0.24 -18.91
C PHE A 35 1.05 -1.54 -19.46
N ARG A 36 2.29 -1.86 -19.06
CA ARG A 36 2.93 -3.13 -19.42
C ARG A 36 2.24 -4.27 -18.66
N TYR A 37 1.33 -4.97 -19.33
CA TYR A 37 0.78 -6.24 -18.87
C TYR A 37 1.79 -7.36 -19.11
N ASP A 38 1.99 -8.22 -18.12
CA ASP A 38 2.75 -9.46 -18.29
C ASP A 38 1.94 -10.42 -19.20
N PRO A 39 2.57 -11.33 -19.98
CA PRO A 39 1.87 -12.38 -20.72
C PRO A 39 0.78 -13.12 -19.92
N THR A 40 1.00 -13.33 -18.62
CA THR A 40 0.04 -13.98 -17.73
C THR A 40 -1.18 -13.10 -17.37
N GLU A 41 -1.09 -11.80 -17.57
CA GLU A 41 -2.17 -10.81 -17.37
C GLU A 41 -2.91 -10.52 -18.69
N SER A 42 -2.22 -10.61 -19.84
CA SER A 42 -2.78 -10.34 -21.17
C SER A 42 -3.63 -11.50 -21.71
N ILE A 43 -3.27 -12.76 -21.41
CA ILE A 43 -4.05 -13.93 -21.84
C ILE A 43 -5.48 -13.90 -21.27
N PRO A 44 -5.71 -13.71 -19.95
CA PRO A 44 -7.07 -13.64 -19.44
C PRO A 44 -7.81 -12.38 -19.88
N LEU A 45 -7.10 -11.26 -20.09
CA LEU A 45 -7.68 -10.04 -20.67
C LEU A 45 -8.24 -10.32 -22.08
N LEU A 46 -7.49 -11.05 -22.91
CA LEU A 46 -7.88 -11.41 -24.27
C LEU A 46 -9.01 -12.45 -24.30
N LEU A 47 -8.96 -13.46 -23.43
CA LEU A 47 -9.91 -14.57 -23.43
C LEU A 47 -11.26 -14.22 -22.82
N LEU A 48 -11.30 -13.40 -21.76
CA LEU A 48 -12.54 -13.10 -21.03
C LEU A 48 -13.21 -11.82 -21.50
N GLY A 49 -12.47 -10.88 -22.12
CA GLY A 49 -13.02 -9.61 -22.58
C GLY A 49 -13.88 -8.92 -21.51
N GLY A 50 -15.11 -8.53 -21.88
CA GLY A 50 -16.10 -7.94 -20.97
C GLY A 50 -16.59 -8.82 -19.81
N PHE A 51 -16.47 -10.15 -19.86
CA PHE A 51 -16.88 -11.04 -18.76
C PHE A 51 -15.90 -11.05 -17.58
N ARG A 52 -14.73 -10.43 -17.75
CA ARG A 52 -13.69 -10.33 -16.72
C ARG A 52 -14.21 -9.68 -15.43
N GLY A 53 -15.01 -8.63 -15.52
CA GLY A 53 -15.59 -7.96 -14.35
C GLY A 53 -16.46 -8.91 -13.52
N ILE A 54 -17.35 -9.65 -14.17
CA ILE A 54 -18.23 -10.63 -13.50
C ILE A 54 -17.40 -11.75 -12.84
N ALA A 55 -16.37 -12.25 -13.53
CA ALA A 55 -15.48 -13.25 -12.97
C ALA A 55 -14.74 -12.72 -11.73
N VAL A 56 -14.26 -11.47 -11.79
CA VAL A 56 -13.61 -10.79 -10.66
C VAL A 56 -14.59 -10.60 -9.50
N ASP A 57 -15.83 -10.20 -9.74
CA ASP A 57 -16.85 -10.04 -8.70
C ASP A 57 -17.13 -11.36 -7.98
N PHE A 58 -17.26 -12.47 -8.73
CA PHE A 58 -17.43 -13.80 -8.15
C PHE A 58 -16.21 -14.23 -7.32
N LEU A 59 -15.01 -14.02 -7.87
CA LEU A 59 -13.77 -14.31 -7.15
C LEU A 59 -13.64 -13.44 -5.88
N TRP A 60 -14.05 -12.18 -5.95
CA TRP A 60 -14.02 -11.27 -4.80
C TRP A 60 -14.98 -11.71 -3.70
N ALA A 61 -16.22 -12.07 -4.03
CA ALA A 61 -17.16 -12.64 -3.06
C ALA A 61 -16.60 -13.90 -2.38
N ARG A 62 -15.95 -14.78 -3.17
CA ARG A 62 -15.26 -15.96 -2.63
C ARG A 62 -14.07 -15.58 -1.75
N ALA A 63 -13.29 -14.57 -2.14
CA ALA A 63 -12.17 -14.06 -1.35
C ALA A 63 -12.62 -13.55 0.02
N VAL A 64 -13.69 -12.75 0.06
CA VAL A 64 -14.30 -12.27 1.31
C VAL A 64 -14.71 -13.45 2.19
N THR A 65 -15.37 -14.47 1.62
CA THR A 65 -15.76 -15.67 2.37
C THR A 65 -14.54 -16.42 2.93
N ARG A 66 -13.47 -16.60 2.14
CA ARG A 66 -12.25 -17.29 2.59
C ARG A 66 -11.50 -16.49 3.66
N HIS A 67 -11.54 -15.17 3.58
CA HIS A 67 -10.99 -14.28 4.60
C HIS A 67 -11.73 -14.43 5.94
N GLU A 68 -13.06 -14.41 5.92
CA GLU A 68 -13.89 -14.63 7.12
C GLU A 68 -13.66 -16.01 7.75
N GLU A 69 -13.47 -17.04 6.92
CA GLU A 69 -13.11 -18.39 7.35
C GLU A 69 -11.65 -18.53 7.82
N LYS A 70 -10.84 -17.46 7.77
CA LYS A 70 -9.39 -17.45 8.05
C LYS A 70 -8.57 -18.41 7.19
N LYS A 71 -9.06 -18.75 5.99
CA LYS A 71 -8.36 -19.62 5.03
C LYS A 71 -7.41 -18.80 4.16
N TYR A 72 -6.38 -18.22 4.78
CA TYR A 72 -5.53 -17.21 4.14
C TYR A 72 -4.71 -17.72 2.94
N TYR A 73 -4.36 -19.01 2.89
CA TYR A 73 -3.66 -19.60 1.73
C TYR A 73 -4.57 -19.78 0.51
N GLU A 74 -5.84 -20.15 0.73
CA GLU A 74 -6.85 -20.17 -0.34
C GLU A 74 -7.15 -18.74 -0.81
N LEU A 75 -7.29 -17.81 0.14
CA LEU A 75 -7.44 -16.38 -0.13
C LEU A 75 -6.30 -15.84 -1.00
N LEU A 76 -5.05 -16.16 -0.67
CA LEU A 76 -3.86 -15.78 -1.44
C LEU A 76 -3.96 -16.22 -2.89
N THR A 77 -4.41 -17.46 -3.12
CA THR A 77 -4.55 -18.00 -4.48
C THR A 77 -5.62 -17.24 -5.27
N ILE A 78 -6.77 -16.98 -4.65
CA ILE A 78 -7.88 -16.25 -5.27
C ILE A 78 -7.48 -14.80 -5.58
N ASN A 79 -6.89 -14.09 -4.62
CA ASN A 79 -6.52 -12.69 -4.79
C ASN A 79 -5.37 -12.51 -5.80
N ASN A 80 -4.44 -13.46 -5.90
CA ASN A 80 -3.43 -13.46 -6.97
C ASN A 80 -4.08 -13.58 -8.35
N LEU A 81 -5.13 -14.39 -8.48
CA LEU A 81 -5.90 -14.50 -9.72
C LEU A 81 -6.65 -13.20 -10.01
N ILE A 82 -7.31 -12.61 -9.01
CA ILE A 82 -7.98 -11.31 -9.16
C ILE A 82 -6.99 -10.22 -9.57
N ALA A 83 -5.81 -10.12 -8.96
CA ALA A 83 -4.79 -9.13 -9.33
C ALA A 83 -4.29 -9.31 -10.78
N LYS A 84 -4.24 -10.55 -11.28
CA LYS A 84 -3.91 -10.84 -12.69
C LYS A 84 -5.04 -10.46 -13.64
N LEU A 85 -6.29 -10.82 -13.32
CA LEU A 85 -7.44 -10.40 -14.13
C LEU A 85 -7.99 -9.04 -13.79
N GLN A 86 -7.45 -8.26 -12.86
CA GLN A 86 -7.79 -6.85 -12.69
C GLN A 86 -6.68 -6.07 -12.00
N PRO A 87 -5.53 -5.86 -12.67
CA PRO A 87 -4.39 -5.19 -12.03
C PRO A 87 -4.67 -3.73 -11.69
N ASN A 88 -5.64 -3.08 -12.35
CA ASN A 88 -6.10 -1.72 -12.06
C ASN A 88 -7.19 -1.65 -10.96
N PHE A 89 -7.32 -2.69 -10.12
CA PHE A 89 -8.22 -2.72 -8.97
C PHE A 89 -7.41 -2.58 -7.67
N PRO A 90 -7.26 -1.38 -7.09
CA PRO A 90 -6.41 -1.17 -5.91
C PRO A 90 -6.78 -2.03 -4.71
N ALA A 91 -8.07 -2.32 -4.50
CA ALA A 91 -8.54 -3.02 -3.31
C ALA A 91 -7.97 -4.43 -3.18
N VAL A 92 -7.77 -5.18 -4.28
CA VAL A 92 -7.14 -6.51 -4.19
C VAL A 92 -5.66 -6.42 -3.75
N TRP A 93 -4.94 -5.39 -4.21
CA TRP A 93 -3.55 -5.16 -3.83
C TRP A 93 -3.42 -4.84 -2.35
N ILE A 94 -4.27 -3.93 -1.86
CA ILE A 94 -4.35 -3.58 -0.43
C ILE A 94 -4.73 -4.82 0.38
N PHE A 95 -5.86 -5.44 0.06
CA PHE A 95 -6.44 -6.51 0.85
C PHE A 95 -5.50 -7.72 0.97
N GLN A 96 -4.86 -8.12 -0.14
CA GLN A 96 -3.94 -9.25 -0.11
C GLN A 96 -2.61 -8.90 0.57
N ALA A 97 -2.08 -7.68 0.38
CA ALA A 97 -0.86 -7.25 1.06
C ALA A 97 -1.02 -7.26 2.57
N TRP A 98 -2.13 -6.72 3.08
CA TRP A 98 -2.48 -6.76 4.50
C TRP A 98 -2.62 -8.19 5.02
N ASN A 99 -3.28 -9.07 4.27
CA ASN A 99 -3.42 -10.47 4.66
C ASN A 99 -2.06 -11.19 4.75
N MET A 100 -1.14 -10.94 3.82
CA MET A 100 0.21 -11.52 3.89
C MET A 100 0.99 -10.94 5.07
N ALA A 101 1.07 -9.61 5.17
CA ALA A 101 1.95 -8.94 6.11
C ALA A 101 1.47 -9.00 7.58
N TYR A 102 0.17 -9.13 7.81
CA TYR A 102 -0.40 -9.20 9.15
C TYR A 102 -0.93 -10.59 9.47
N ASN A 103 -1.90 -11.11 8.71
CA ASN A 103 -2.62 -12.33 9.09
C ASN A 103 -1.77 -13.58 8.92
N ILE A 104 -1.24 -13.82 7.72
CA ILE A 104 -0.39 -14.98 7.47
C ILE A 104 0.89 -14.86 8.29
N ALA A 105 1.55 -13.70 8.30
CA ALA A 105 2.74 -13.49 9.13
C ALA A 105 2.48 -13.75 10.63
N HIS A 106 1.27 -13.47 11.14
CA HIS A 106 0.94 -13.75 12.53
C HIS A 106 0.99 -15.24 12.87
N GLU A 107 0.63 -16.13 11.93
CA GLU A 107 0.62 -17.59 12.12
C GLU A 107 2.02 -18.22 12.30
N TRP A 108 3.09 -17.50 11.97
CA TRP A 108 4.46 -18.01 12.07
C TRP A 108 5.15 -17.54 13.33
N ASP A 109 5.79 -18.42 14.11
CA ASP A 109 6.51 -17.98 15.32
C ASP A 109 7.85 -17.30 15.01
N ALA A 110 8.62 -17.90 14.10
CA ALA A 110 9.99 -17.50 13.81
C ALA A 110 10.05 -16.16 13.04
N PRO A 111 10.87 -15.18 13.47
CA PRO A 111 10.94 -13.87 12.83
C PRO A 111 11.34 -13.93 11.36
N GLN A 112 12.15 -14.91 10.96
CA GLN A 112 12.56 -15.14 9.57
C GLN A 112 11.35 -15.49 8.69
N ASN A 113 10.43 -16.31 9.20
CA ASN A 113 9.24 -16.72 8.45
C ASN A 113 8.18 -15.60 8.44
N LYS A 114 8.03 -14.86 9.54
CA LYS A 114 7.20 -13.64 9.57
C LYS A 114 7.67 -12.63 8.52
N TRP A 115 8.99 -12.38 8.49
CA TRP A 115 9.60 -11.43 7.55
C TRP A 115 9.33 -11.80 6.09
N LYS A 116 9.47 -13.08 5.70
CA LYS A 116 9.13 -13.51 4.32
C LYS A 116 7.73 -13.09 3.90
N TRP A 117 6.73 -13.24 4.78
CA TRP A 117 5.36 -12.85 4.49
C TRP A 117 5.13 -11.34 4.51
N ILE A 118 5.77 -10.63 5.45
CA ILE A 118 5.79 -9.16 5.49
C ILE A 118 6.36 -8.60 4.19
N HIS A 119 7.57 -9.03 3.80
CA HIS A 119 8.25 -8.59 2.59
C HIS A 119 7.45 -8.94 1.33
N THR A 120 6.89 -10.15 1.26
CA THR A 120 5.99 -10.54 0.15
C THR A 120 4.76 -9.62 0.07
N GLY A 121 4.15 -9.29 1.22
CA GLY A 121 3.04 -8.34 1.32
C GLY A 121 3.39 -6.95 0.80
N LEU A 122 4.50 -6.39 1.30
CA LEU A 122 5.00 -5.07 0.90
C LEU A 122 5.31 -5.02 -0.61
N ASN A 123 5.98 -6.04 -1.14
CA ASN A 123 6.30 -6.13 -2.56
C ASN A 123 5.06 -6.30 -3.44
N PHE A 124 4.05 -7.03 -2.97
CA PHE A 124 2.76 -7.14 -3.66
C PHE A 124 2.08 -5.77 -3.75
N ALA A 125 2.02 -5.02 -2.64
CA ALA A 125 1.48 -3.66 -2.65
C ALA A 125 2.30 -2.69 -3.50
N LYS A 126 3.65 -2.75 -3.47
CA LYS A 126 4.53 -1.97 -4.37
C LYS A 126 4.21 -2.26 -5.85
N LYS A 127 4.06 -3.54 -6.22
CA LYS A 127 3.64 -3.92 -7.59
C LYS A 127 2.27 -3.34 -7.92
N GLY A 128 1.33 -3.41 -6.99
CA GLY A 128 0.01 -2.79 -7.13
C GLY A 128 0.08 -1.28 -7.35
N ALA A 129 0.97 -0.59 -6.65
CA ALA A 129 1.18 0.86 -6.76
C ALA A 129 1.67 1.26 -8.16
N LEU A 130 2.52 0.43 -8.79
CA LEU A 130 2.94 0.61 -10.19
C LEU A 130 1.77 0.45 -11.16
N LYS A 131 0.87 -0.50 -10.90
CA LYS A 131 -0.33 -0.74 -11.72
C LYS A 131 -1.44 0.28 -11.48
N ASN A 132 -1.42 1.00 -10.36
CA ASN A 132 -2.43 1.96 -9.94
C ASN A 132 -1.77 3.30 -9.56
N PRO A 133 -1.20 4.04 -10.53
CA PRO A 133 -0.33 5.19 -10.27
C PRO A 133 -1.01 6.39 -9.60
N ASN A 134 -2.36 6.38 -9.54
CA ASN A 134 -3.17 7.45 -8.95
C ASN A 134 -4.00 6.96 -7.75
N SER A 135 -3.72 5.78 -7.21
CA SER A 135 -4.48 5.24 -6.07
C SER A 135 -3.94 5.78 -4.75
N SER A 136 -4.54 6.88 -4.30
CA SER A 136 -4.25 7.48 -2.99
C SER A 136 -4.39 6.46 -1.85
N ASP A 137 -5.45 5.64 -1.84
CA ASP A 137 -5.67 4.63 -0.80
C ASP A 137 -4.57 3.57 -0.78
N LEU A 138 -4.15 3.05 -1.94
CA LEU A 138 -3.07 2.06 -1.99
C LEU A 138 -1.73 2.65 -1.53
N PHE A 139 -1.47 3.92 -1.86
CA PHE A 139 -0.28 4.60 -1.38
C PHE A 139 -0.32 4.82 0.13
N PHE A 140 -1.48 5.21 0.67
CA PHE A 140 -1.64 5.36 2.12
C PHE A 140 -1.37 4.03 2.82
N GLU A 141 -2.03 2.96 2.38
CA GLU A 141 -1.94 1.64 2.98
C GLU A 141 -0.52 1.07 2.92
N LEU A 142 0.16 1.25 1.80
CA LEU A 142 1.56 0.88 1.66
C LEU A 142 2.46 1.69 2.61
N GLY A 143 2.29 3.01 2.67
CA GLY A 143 3.02 3.86 3.59
C GLY A 143 2.76 3.53 5.06
N TYR A 144 1.52 3.22 5.40
CA TYR A 144 1.12 2.81 6.75
C TYR A 144 1.71 1.45 7.13
N MET A 145 1.74 0.47 6.23
CA MET A 145 2.42 -0.82 6.49
C MET A 145 3.90 -0.63 6.81
N TYR A 146 4.61 0.23 6.05
CA TYR A 146 6.01 0.58 6.33
C TYR A 146 6.20 1.31 7.66
N LEU A 147 5.20 2.05 8.12
CA LEU A 147 5.22 2.68 9.44
C LEU A 147 5.01 1.66 10.55
N HIS A 148 3.92 0.91 10.46
CA HIS A 148 3.36 0.15 11.57
C HIS A 148 4.07 -1.19 11.80
N LEU A 149 4.35 -1.97 10.74
CA LEU A 149 4.99 -3.28 10.87
C LEU A 149 6.41 -3.21 11.45
N PHE A 150 7.05 -2.06 11.31
CA PHE A 150 8.43 -1.81 11.72
C PHE A 150 8.54 -1.06 13.04
N ASP A 151 7.43 -0.94 13.79
CA ASP A 151 7.38 -0.28 15.07
C ASP A 151 7.43 -1.28 16.22
N GLN A 152 8.46 -1.14 17.07
CA GLN A 152 8.71 -2.02 18.20
C GLN A 152 7.64 -1.95 19.30
N ARG A 153 6.80 -0.89 19.31
CA ARG A 153 5.67 -0.78 20.24
C ARG A 153 4.56 -1.77 19.93
N PHE A 154 4.43 -2.16 18.66
CA PHE A 154 3.38 -3.05 18.17
C PHE A 154 3.93 -4.44 17.81
N PHE A 155 5.15 -4.51 17.27
CA PHE A 155 5.74 -5.75 16.78
C PHE A 155 7.03 -6.10 17.52
N LYS A 156 7.01 -7.23 18.24
CA LYS A 156 8.16 -7.78 18.98
C LYS A 156 9.45 -7.84 18.14
N TYR A 157 9.34 -8.18 16.85
CA TYR A 157 10.46 -8.37 15.94
C TYR A 157 10.69 -7.20 14.98
N ALA A 158 10.14 -6.02 15.28
CA ALA A 158 10.28 -4.83 14.42
C ALA A 158 11.74 -4.47 14.12
N ALA A 159 12.65 -4.58 15.09
CA ALA A 159 14.07 -4.31 14.88
C ALA A 159 14.69 -5.29 13.86
N TYR A 160 14.34 -6.57 13.95
CA TYR A 160 14.75 -7.58 12.98
C TYR A 160 14.20 -7.24 11.58
N TYR A 161 12.93 -6.83 11.47
CA TYR A 161 12.37 -6.44 10.17
C TYR A 161 13.08 -5.23 9.56
N ARG A 162 13.42 -4.21 10.36
CA ARG A 162 14.19 -3.05 9.89
C ARG A 162 15.57 -3.45 9.37
N GLU A 163 16.24 -4.35 10.07
CA GLU A 163 17.54 -4.87 9.63
C GLU A 163 17.43 -5.63 8.30
N GLN A 164 16.44 -6.53 8.17
CA GLN A 164 16.23 -7.26 6.93
C GLN A 164 15.87 -6.35 5.76
N LEU A 165 15.02 -5.35 5.98
CA LEU A 165 14.68 -4.35 4.95
C LEU A 165 15.92 -3.58 4.47
N LYS A 166 16.78 -3.16 5.41
CA LYS A 166 18.06 -2.49 5.09
C LYS A 166 19.00 -3.42 4.31
N GLN A 167 19.06 -4.71 4.64
CA GLN A 167 19.94 -5.69 3.99
C GLN A 167 19.45 -6.11 2.60
N GLU A 168 18.17 -6.44 2.45
CA GLU A 168 17.60 -6.98 1.22
C GLU A 168 17.27 -5.88 0.20
N ASP A 169 16.63 -4.80 0.65
CA ASP A 169 16.09 -3.76 -0.23
C ASP A 169 16.91 -2.47 -0.20
N LYS A 170 17.83 -2.30 0.76
CA LYS A 170 18.57 -1.05 1.02
C LYS A 170 17.65 0.13 1.31
N GLU A 171 16.52 -0.15 1.96
CA GLU A 171 15.48 0.82 2.29
C GLU A 171 15.42 1.11 3.80
N ASP A 172 15.08 2.36 4.15
CA ASP A 172 14.65 2.75 5.49
C ASP A 172 13.12 2.79 5.55
N ASN A 173 12.54 2.15 6.56
CA ASN A 173 11.09 1.99 6.62
C ASN A 173 10.35 3.34 6.79
N TYR A 174 10.94 4.31 7.49
CA TYR A 174 10.32 5.62 7.67
C TYR A 174 10.42 6.48 6.43
N GLU A 175 11.56 6.45 5.72
CA GLU A 175 11.70 7.15 4.44
C GLU A 175 10.70 6.62 3.40
N VAL A 176 10.59 5.29 3.28
CA VAL A 176 9.63 4.65 2.36
C VAL A 176 8.20 4.94 2.80
N SER A 177 7.90 4.90 4.10
CA SER A 177 6.60 5.27 4.64
C SER A 177 6.22 6.70 4.24
N LEU A 178 7.08 7.66 4.52
CA LEU A 178 6.87 9.08 4.21
C LEU A 178 6.71 9.33 2.71
N TYR A 179 7.50 8.65 1.87
CA TYR A 179 7.36 8.70 0.43
C TYR A 179 5.94 8.32 -0.02
N TRP A 180 5.44 7.17 0.43
CA TRP A 180 4.12 6.68 0.02
C TRP A 180 2.98 7.51 0.63
N LEU A 181 3.09 7.93 1.88
CA LEU A 181 2.09 8.81 2.52
C LEU A 181 2.00 10.16 1.81
N ARG A 182 3.13 10.79 1.47
CA ARG A 182 3.15 12.04 0.70
C ARG A 182 2.58 11.84 -0.70
N ARG A 183 2.92 10.73 -1.36
CA ARG A 183 2.35 10.39 -2.67
C ARG A 183 0.83 10.15 -2.59
N SER A 184 0.35 9.62 -1.47
CA SER A 184 -1.09 9.50 -1.20
C SER A 184 -1.78 10.86 -1.17
N LEU A 185 -1.18 11.86 -0.52
CA LEU A 185 -1.68 13.25 -0.46
C LEU A 185 -1.70 13.97 -1.81
N LEU A 186 -0.88 13.56 -2.78
CA LEU A 186 -0.91 14.10 -4.14
C LEU A 186 -2.11 13.61 -4.97
N ASN A 187 -2.87 12.64 -4.45
CA ASN A 187 -4.01 12.04 -5.13
C ASN A 187 -5.25 12.16 -4.23
N ALA A 188 -6.45 12.13 -4.82
CA ALA A 188 -7.68 12.20 -4.04
C ALA A 188 -7.96 10.85 -3.33
N PRO A 189 -7.92 10.77 -1.99
CA PRO A 189 -8.27 9.56 -1.26
C PRO A 189 -9.77 9.28 -1.37
N LYS A 190 -10.14 8.00 -1.44
CA LYS A 190 -11.56 7.59 -1.47
C LYS A 190 -12.03 7.07 -0.12
N PHE A 191 -11.15 6.39 0.62
CA PHE A 191 -11.49 5.77 1.90
C PHE A 191 -10.89 6.51 3.09
N HIS A 192 -9.75 7.19 2.89
CA HIS A 192 -9.03 7.87 3.95
C HIS A 192 -9.34 9.37 3.98
N ASN A 193 -9.53 9.92 5.17
CA ASN A 193 -9.62 11.37 5.36
C ASN A 193 -8.25 12.00 5.16
N VAL A 194 -8.17 13.09 4.40
CA VAL A 194 -6.90 13.81 4.15
C VAL A 194 -6.20 14.19 5.46
N SER A 195 -6.94 14.68 6.46
CA SER A 195 -6.39 15.00 7.79
C SER A 195 -5.78 13.79 8.48
N ALA A 196 -6.36 12.60 8.34
CA ALA A 196 -5.78 11.38 8.92
C ALA A 196 -4.44 11.02 8.25
N ILE A 197 -4.32 11.22 6.94
CA ILE A 197 -3.07 10.99 6.19
C ILE A 197 -1.99 11.99 6.64
N GLU A 198 -2.32 13.28 6.72
CA GLU A 198 -1.40 14.33 7.18
C GLU A 198 -0.92 14.08 8.60
N ARG A 199 -1.83 13.69 9.50
CA ARG A 199 -1.48 13.30 10.87
C ARG A 199 -0.56 12.09 10.90
N THR A 200 -0.78 11.12 10.01
CA THR A 200 0.08 9.93 9.89
C THR A 200 1.49 10.32 9.45
N VAL A 201 1.66 11.28 8.53
CA VAL A 201 2.97 11.85 8.17
C VAL A 201 3.66 12.48 9.39
N CYS A 202 2.92 13.27 10.17
CA CYS A 202 3.46 13.90 11.38
C CYS A 202 3.96 12.86 12.40
N HIS A 203 3.17 11.81 12.64
CA HIS A 203 3.58 10.72 13.53
C HIS A 203 4.73 9.88 12.96
N ALA A 204 4.77 9.65 11.65
CA ALA A 204 5.87 8.94 11.00
C ALA A 204 7.21 9.65 11.23
N LEU A 205 7.26 10.98 11.08
CA LEU A 205 8.47 11.77 11.36
C LEU A 205 8.87 11.72 12.83
N TRP A 206 7.90 11.82 13.75
CA TRP A 206 8.18 11.69 15.17
C TRP A 206 8.79 10.33 15.52
N TYR A 207 8.22 9.24 14.99
CA TYR A 207 8.72 7.88 15.24
C TYR A 207 10.08 7.63 14.58
N ALA A 208 10.31 8.21 13.40
CA ALA A 208 11.61 8.20 12.74
C ALA A 208 12.67 8.89 13.60
N SER A 209 12.35 10.06 14.16
CA SER A 209 13.22 10.81 15.07
C SER A 209 13.60 10.00 16.31
N LEU A 210 12.61 9.41 16.99
CA LEU A 210 12.85 8.57 18.17
C LEU A 210 13.70 7.33 17.86
N THR A 211 13.49 6.75 16.67
CA THR A 211 14.26 5.57 16.26
C THR A 211 15.70 5.95 15.93
N ALA A 212 15.93 7.04 15.20
CA ALA A 212 17.27 7.54 14.87
C ALA A 212 18.07 7.90 16.13
N GLU A 213 17.43 8.55 17.11
CA GLU A 213 18.06 8.82 18.42
C GLU A 213 18.46 7.53 19.13
N LYS A 214 17.57 6.53 19.16
CA LYS A 214 17.86 5.23 19.79
C LYS A 214 19.00 4.49 19.07
N GLU A 215 19.14 4.68 17.76
CA GLU A 215 20.24 4.13 16.95
C GLU A 215 21.54 4.97 17.06
N GLY A 216 21.53 6.06 17.84
CA GLY A 216 22.69 6.94 18.04
C GLY A 216 22.98 7.90 16.88
N ASN A 217 22.07 8.00 15.90
CA ASN A 217 22.21 8.93 14.79
C ASN A 217 21.50 10.25 15.12
N PHE A 218 22.18 11.10 15.89
CA PHE A 218 21.61 12.35 16.40
C PHE A 218 21.34 13.38 15.31
N ASP A 219 22.14 13.42 14.24
CA ASP A 219 21.90 14.28 13.06
C ASP A 219 20.56 13.95 12.40
N LYS A 220 20.34 12.66 12.08
CA LYS A 220 19.10 12.19 11.46
C LYS A 220 17.91 12.36 12.41
N ALA A 221 18.12 12.15 13.71
CA ALA A 221 17.09 12.39 14.72
C ALA A 221 16.67 13.86 14.78
N LEU A 222 17.62 14.80 14.64
CA LEU A 222 17.36 16.23 14.60
C LEU A 222 16.60 16.60 13.33
N GLU A 223 17.04 16.14 12.16
CA GLU A 223 16.37 16.38 10.87
C GLU A 223 14.90 15.95 10.90
N TYR A 224 14.63 14.75 11.41
CA TYR A 224 13.25 14.26 11.55
C TYR A 224 12.45 15.06 12.58
N THR A 225 13.07 15.53 13.67
CA THR A 225 12.41 16.38 14.66
C THR A 225 11.98 17.69 14.05
N GLU A 226 12.87 18.37 13.31
CA GLU A 226 12.57 19.64 12.66
C GLU A 226 11.50 19.49 11.58
N SER A 227 11.58 18.41 10.81
CA SER A 227 10.54 18.06 9.83
C SER A 227 9.19 17.81 10.51
N ALA A 228 9.16 17.07 11.63
CA ALA A 228 7.93 16.82 12.39
C ALA A 228 7.32 18.13 12.90
N ILE A 229 8.13 19.04 13.45
CA ILE A 229 7.69 20.36 13.91
C ILE A 229 7.01 21.13 12.77
N ASN A 230 7.61 21.13 11.59
CA ASN A 230 7.07 21.84 10.44
C ASN A 230 5.72 21.25 10.01
N GLU A 231 5.63 19.92 9.85
CA GLU A 231 4.39 19.24 9.45
C GLU A 231 3.28 19.42 10.49
N TRP A 232 3.59 19.35 11.80
CA TRP A 232 2.63 19.61 12.87
C TRP A 232 2.13 21.06 12.88
N LYS A 233 3.00 22.04 12.59
CA LYS A 233 2.60 23.45 12.45
C LYS A 233 1.64 23.62 11.27
N ILE A 234 1.96 23.04 10.11
CA ILE A 234 1.10 23.05 8.92
C ILE A 234 -0.25 22.39 9.22
N TYR A 235 -0.23 21.20 9.83
CA TYR A 235 -1.42 20.45 10.21
C TYR A 235 -2.35 21.27 11.09
N ARG A 236 -1.81 21.88 12.16
CA ARG A 236 -2.59 22.71 13.10
C ARG A 236 -3.21 23.93 12.42
N THR A 237 -2.49 24.56 11.48
CA THR A 237 -3.03 25.69 10.70
C THR A 237 -4.16 25.24 9.77
N LYS A 238 -4.06 24.04 9.20
CA LYS A 238 -5.06 23.50 8.28
C LYS A 238 -6.31 22.97 8.99
N HIS A 239 -6.16 22.42 10.19
CA HIS A 239 -7.23 21.79 10.98
C HIS A 239 -7.32 22.40 12.39
N PRO A 240 -7.61 23.71 12.53
CA PRO A 240 -7.67 24.39 13.82
C PRO A 240 -8.74 23.83 14.77
N GLU A 241 -9.74 23.12 14.24
CA GLU A 241 -10.83 22.48 14.98
C GLU A 241 -10.47 21.11 15.58
N ASP A 242 -9.34 20.51 15.17
CA ASP A 242 -8.93 19.19 15.65
C ASP A 242 -8.30 19.27 17.05
N ASN A 243 -9.17 19.25 18.06
CA ASN A 243 -8.78 19.22 19.47
C ASN A 243 -8.41 17.81 19.97
N ILE A 244 -8.67 16.76 19.19
CA ILE A 244 -8.45 15.36 19.62
C ILE A 244 -6.96 15.04 19.62
N THR A 245 -6.27 15.52 18.60
CA THR A 245 -4.87 15.17 18.34
C THR A 245 -3.89 15.86 19.30
N ASN A 246 -4.35 16.89 20.02
CA ASN A 246 -3.57 17.68 20.96
C ASN A 246 -2.22 18.15 20.37
N ALA A 247 -2.26 18.66 19.14
CA ALA A 247 -1.08 19.03 18.36
C ALA A 247 -0.16 20.06 19.07
N GLY A 248 -0.73 20.90 19.96
CA GLY A 248 0.03 21.85 20.76
C GLY A 248 1.04 21.17 21.70
N ASP A 249 0.61 20.14 22.41
CA ASP A 249 1.47 19.41 23.35
C ASP A 249 2.57 18.62 22.63
N PHE A 250 2.24 18.06 21.45
CA PHE A 250 3.24 17.44 20.58
C PHE A 250 4.29 18.44 20.11
N LEU A 251 3.88 19.65 19.69
CA LEU A 251 4.81 20.69 19.27
C LEU A 251 5.74 21.12 20.41
N ILE A 252 5.22 21.30 21.63
CA ILE A 252 6.07 21.63 22.79
C ILE A 252 7.10 20.52 23.05
N THR A 253 6.67 19.26 22.97
CA THR A 253 7.55 18.10 23.15
C THR A 253 8.65 18.05 22.09
N LEU A 254 8.28 18.30 20.83
CA LEU A 254 9.20 18.32 19.71
C LEU A 254 10.22 19.46 19.79
N GLU A 255 9.80 20.67 20.16
CA GLU A 255 10.72 21.82 20.31
C GLU A 255 11.73 21.56 21.45
N ARG A 256 11.30 21.00 22.58
CA ARG A 256 12.22 20.56 23.65
C ARG A 256 13.22 19.50 23.17
N LYS A 257 12.74 18.52 22.40
CA LYS A 257 13.60 17.49 21.83
C LYS A 257 14.63 18.08 20.87
N LYS A 258 14.22 19.04 20.03
CA LYS A 258 15.09 19.76 19.11
C LYS A 258 16.23 20.45 19.86
N GLU A 259 15.92 21.21 20.92
CA GLU A 259 16.92 21.88 21.76
C GLU A 259 17.89 20.88 22.39
N PHE A 260 17.37 19.75 22.89
CA PHE A 260 18.19 18.67 23.44
C PHE A 260 19.17 18.11 22.41
N LEU A 261 18.69 17.69 21.24
CA LEU A 261 19.54 17.13 20.17
C LEU A 261 20.58 18.15 19.68
N GLN A 262 20.21 19.43 19.53
CA GLN A 262 21.13 20.50 19.18
C GLN A 262 22.22 20.72 20.23
N SER A 263 21.92 20.48 21.52
CA SER A 263 22.93 20.58 22.57
C SER A 263 23.94 19.43 22.53
N LEU A 264 23.49 18.21 22.20
CA LEU A 264 24.37 17.06 22.00
C LEU A 264 25.35 17.27 20.83
N LEU A 265 24.85 17.73 19.69
CA LEU A 265 25.66 17.97 18.48
C LEU A 265 26.63 19.15 18.60
N LYS A 266 26.49 20.00 19.62
CA LYS A 266 27.47 21.07 19.91
C LYS A 266 28.67 20.60 20.74
N ILE A 267 28.58 19.39 21.32
CA ILE A 267 29.59 18.82 22.21
C ILE A 267 30.53 17.86 21.45
N GLU A 268 30.09 17.34 20.30
CA GLU A 268 30.89 16.55 19.35
C GLU A 268 31.74 17.45 18.43
#